data_AF-A0A183HK04-F1
#
_entry.id   AF-A0A183HK04-F1
#
_cell.length_a   1.000
_cell.length_b   1.000
_cell.length_c   1.000
_cell.angle_alpha   90.00
_cell.angle_beta   90.00
_cell.angle_gamma   90.00
#
_symmetry.space_group_name_H-M   'P 1'
#
loop_
_entity.id
_entity.type
_entity.pdbx_description
1 polymer ?
#
loop_
_entity_poly.entity_id
_entity_poly.type
_entity_poly.pdbx_seq_one_letter_code
_entity_poly.pdbx_strand_id
1 'polypeptide(L)'
;FIGIIAAVTGFKCFEDGKITPEHRDRIVKQTNRLRTGLAKGLYRNKDGEFMPKGSNMLEVKWDCELEYSAQSWADQCVLAHSREDQRDGIGENVYYYHTSSPKAFENSAILLGIESWWSELTKSYRNNPLNVYTPTVASQRVSQFTQVGKFF
;
A
#
# COMPACT_ATOMS: atom_id res chain seq x y z
N PHE A 1 33.45 21.43 -12.24
CA PHE A 1 32.05 21.46 -11.77
C PHE A 1 31.25 20.49 -12.61
N ILE A 2 30.89 19.33 -12.07
CA ILE A 2 29.96 18.41 -12.74
C ILE A 2 28.70 18.40 -11.89
N GLY A 3 27.74 19.23 -12.29
CA GLY A 3 26.39 19.23 -11.73
C GLY A 3 25.56 18.21 -12.48
N ILE A 4 25.21 17.11 -11.81
CA ILE A 4 24.13 16.24 -12.27
C ILE A 4 22.87 16.77 -11.61
N ILE A 5 22.08 17.56 -12.36
CA ILE A 5 20.69 17.82 -11.99
C ILE A 5 19.90 16.60 -12.47
N ALA A 6 19.75 15.61 -11.59
CA ALA A 6 18.71 14.59 -11.76
C ALA A 6 17.37 15.22 -11.34
N ALA A 7 16.75 15.97 -12.24
CA ALA A 7 15.35 16.33 -12.07
C ALA A 7 14.51 15.09 -12.36
N VAL A 8 14.11 14.36 -11.31
CA VAL A 8 13.07 13.33 -11.44
C VAL A 8 11.74 14.06 -11.64
N THR A 9 11.36 14.30 -12.89
CA THR A 9 10.13 15.03 -13.27
C THR A 9 8.84 14.22 -13.04
N GLY A 10 8.84 13.20 -12.17
CA GLY A 10 7.78 12.18 -12.12
C GLY A 10 6.92 12.14 -10.85
N PHE A 11 7.24 12.90 -9.80
CA PHE A 11 6.56 12.79 -8.49
C PHE A 11 6.31 14.15 -7.80
N LYS A 12 6.14 15.23 -8.58
CA LYS A 12 5.79 16.54 -8.02
C LYS A 12 4.25 16.64 -7.94
N CYS A 13 3.71 16.63 -6.73
CA CYS A 13 2.32 17.00 -6.45
C CYS A 13 2.29 18.41 -5.83
N PHE A 14 1.18 18.79 -5.19
CA PHE A 14 0.93 20.11 -4.61
C PHE A 14 2.09 20.61 -3.73
N GLU A 15 2.36 21.92 -3.76
CA GLU A 15 3.54 22.53 -3.09
C GLU A 15 3.47 22.47 -1.56
N ASP A 16 2.27 22.28 -1.00
CA ASP A 16 1.97 22.11 0.43
C ASP A 16 1.78 20.64 0.85
N GLY A 17 2.00 19.69 -0.06
CA GLY A 17 1.89 18.26 0.24
C GLY A 17 2.90 17.80 1.29
N LYS A 18 2.43 17.06 2.31
CA LYS A 18 3.30 16.54 3.40
C LYS A 18 4.13 15.33 2.97
N ILE A 19 3.81 14.73 1.83
CA ILE A 19 4.57 13.62 1.24
C ILE A 19 5.63 14.18 0.29
N THR A 20 6.88 13.76 0.46
CA THR A 20 7.97 14.22 -0.42
C THR A 20 8.02 13.38 -1.71
N PRO A 21 8.61 13.89 -2.81
CA PRO A 21 8.81 13.09 -4.02
C PRO A 21 9.55 11.76 -3.78
N GLU A 22 10.49 11.73 -2.83
CA GLU A 22 11.21 10.50 -2.44
C GLU A 22 10.26 9.48 -1.78
N HIS A 23 9.36 9.93 -0.91
CA HIS A 23 8.36 9.04 -0.30
C HIS A 23 7.44 8.42 -1.34
N ARG A 24 6.95 9.22 -2.29
CA ARG A 24 6.07 8.75 -3.39
C ARG A 24 6.76 7.65 -4.20
N ASP A 25 8.00 7.90 -4.60
CA ASP A 25 8.82 6.94 -5.34
C ASP A 25 9.02 5.64 -4.55
N ARG A 26 9.34 5.74 -3.25
CA ARG A 26 9.50 4.58 -2.36
C ARG A 26 8.22 3.77 -2.21
N ILE A 27 7.06 4.43 -2.04
CA ILE A 27 5.75 3.78 -1.93
C ILE A 27 5.43 3.00 -3.21
N VAL A 28 5.54 3.66 -4.37
CA VAL A 28 5.25 3.04 -5.68
C VAL A 28 6.19 1.87 -5.93
N LYS A 29 7.50 2.06 -5.75
CA LYS A 29 8.49 0.99 -5.95
C LYS A 29 8.25 -0.20 -5.05
N GLN A 30 7.99 0.03 -3.76
CA GLN A 30 7.74 -1.06 -2.82
C GLN A 30 6.45 -1.81 -3.18
N THR A 31 5.38 -1.08 -3.47
CA THR A 31 4.09 -1.68 -3.84
C THR A 31 4.23 -2.51 -5.12
N ASN A 32 4.85 -1.98 -6.16
CA ASN A 32 5.08 -2.72 -7.41
C ASN A 32 6.03 -3.91 -7.25
N ARG A 33 7.04 -3.82 -6.37
CA ARG A 33 7.90 -4.97 -6.03
C ARG A 33 7.08 -6.11 -5.41
N LEU A 34 6.23 -5.80 -4.42
CA LEU A 34 5.36 -6.78 -3.77
C LEU A 34 4.37 -7.40 -4.77
N ARG A 35 3.71 -6.58 -5.59
CA ARG A 35 2.78 -7.04 -6.63
C ARG A 35 3.45 -7.94 -7.67
N THR A 36 4.66 -7.59 -8.11
CA THR A 36 5.46 -8.39 -9.05
C THR A 36 5.86 -9.73 -8.45
N GLY A 37 6.31 -9.75 -7.19
CA GLY A 37 6.66 -11.00 -6.51
C GLY A 37 5.44 -11.92 -6.31
N LEU A 38 4.27 -11.34 -6.04
CA LEU A 38 3.02 -12.08 -5.89
C LEU A 38 2.59 -12.69 -7.22
N ALA A 39 2.61 -11.92 -8.31
CA ALA A 39 2.31 -12.44 -9.65
C ALA A 39 3.27 -13.57 -10.07
N LYS A 40 4.54 -13.51 -9.63
CA LYS A 40 5.54 -14.58 -9.85
C LYS A 40 5.37 -15.81 -8.95
N GLY A 41 4.47 -15.77 -7.97
CA GLY A 41 4.26 -16.85 -7.00
C GLY A 41 5.40 -17.01 -5.98
N LEU A 42 6.06 -15.92 -5.60
CA LEU A 42 7.24 -15.94 -4.71
C LEU A 42 6.89 -15.86 -3.22
N TYR A 43 5.65 -15.55 -2.88
CA TYR A 43 5.22 -15.38 -1.49
C TYR A 43 4.42 -16.59 -1.01
N ARG A 44 4.56 -16.89 0.28
CA ARG A 44 3.77 -17.91 0.97
C ARG A 44 2.65 -17.27 1.78
N ASN A 45 1.54 -17.97 1.89
CA ASN A 45 0.41 -17.59 2.73
C ASN A 45 0.59 -18.10 4.17
N LYS A 46 -0.41 -17.91 5.02
CA LYS A 46 -0.40 -18.34 6.42
C LYS A 46 -0.16 -19.84 6.60
N ASP A 47 -0.70 -20.65 5.70
CA ASP A 47 -0.58 -22.11 5.76
C ASP A 47 0.76 -22.60 5.18
N GLY A 48 1.65 -21.68 4.79
CA GLY A 48 2.97 -21.99 4.25
C GLY A 48 2.95 -22.31 2.75
N GLU A 49 1.79 -22.32 2.11
CA GLU A 49 1.64 -22.61 0.69
C GLU A 49 2.02 -21.39 -0.16
N PHE A 50 2.65 -21.62 -1.32
CA PHE A 50 2.93 -20.55 -2.26
C PHE A 50 1.64 -20.00 -2.87
N MET A 51 1.57 -18.69 -3.00
CA MET A 51 0.47 -18.02 -3.70
C MET A 51 0.47 -18.41 -5.19
N PRO A 52 -0.70 -18.58 -5.82
CA PRO A 52 -0.80 -18.92 -7.22
C PRO A 52 -0.13 -17.84 -8.09
N LYS A 53 0.49 -18.26 -9.19
CA LYS A 53 1.02 -17.32 -10.17
C LYS A 53 -0.12 -16.55 -10.82
N GLY A 54 0.08 -15.25 -11.00
CA GLY A 54 -0.86 -14.35 -11.63
C GLY A 54 -0.33 -13.82 -12.96
N SER A 55 -1.24 -13.42 -13.84
CA SER A 55 -0.93 -12.64 -15.04
C SER A 55 -1.72 -11.33 -15.01
N ASN A 56 -1.34 -10.36 -15.85
CA ASN A 56 -2.03 -9.06 -15.96
C ASN A 56 -2.10 -8.25 -14.65
N MET A 57 -1.11 -8.42 -13.77
CA MET A 57 -0.97 -7.59 -12.59
C MET A 57 -0.56 -6.17 -13.00
N LEU A 58 -1.47 -5.21 -12.87
CA LEU A 58 -1.21 -3.82 -13.26
C LEU A 58 -0.14 -3.17 -12.37
N GLU A 59 0.74 -2.41 -13.00
CA GLU A 59 1.68 -1.52 -12.31
C GLU A 59 0.91 -0.35 -11.70
N VAL A 60 1.13 -0.08 -10.41
CA VAL A 60 0.56 1.11 -9.76
C VAL A 60 1.42 2.33 -10.08
N LYS A 61 0.77 3.48 -10.23
CA LYS A 61 1.41 4.78 -10.41
C LYS A 61 0.95 5.71 -9.29
N TRP A 62 1.75 6.74 -9.02
CA TRP A 62 1.35 7.78 -8.09
C TRP A 62 0.25 8.65 -8.72
N ASP A 63 -0.74 9.01 -7.93
CA ASP A 63 -1.82 9.93 -8.30
C ASP A 63 -1.92 11.01 -7.22
N CYS A 64 -1.78 12.27 -7.63
CA CYS A 64 -1.76 13.39 -6.71
C CYS A 64 -3.14 13.68 -6.10
N GLU A 65 -4.24 13.34 -6.77
CA GLU A 65 -5.60 13.52 -6.23
C GLU A 65 -5.87 12.49 -5.14
N LEU A 66 -5.42 11.24 -5.32
CA LEU A 66 -5.49 10.21 -4.29
C LEU A 66 -4.61 10.55 -3.08
N GLU A 67 -3.44 11.15 -3.30
CA GLU A 67 -2.61 11.67 -2.22
C GLU A 67 -3.35 12.77 -1.44
N TYR A 68 -3.94 13.73 -2.15
CA TYR A 68 -4.66 14.84 -1.53
C TYR A 68 -5.84 14.34 -0.67
N SER A 69 -6.65 13.41 -1.20
CA SER A 69 -7.76 12.83 -0.44
C SER A 69 -7.28 12.03 0.77
N ALA A 70 -6.21 11.23 0.62
CA ALA A 70 -5.63 10.47 1.72
C ALA A 70 -5.02 11.38 2.80
N GLN A 71 -4.34 12.45 2.41
CA GLN A 71 -3.76 13.43 3.34
C GLN A 71 -4.86 14.19 4.10
N SER A 72 -5.94 14.57 3.41
CA SER A 72 -7.11 15.21 4.03
C SER A 72 -7.75 14.33 5.11
N TRP A 73 -7.83 13.02 4.89
CA TRP A 73 -8.30 12.08 5.91
C TRP A 73 -7.29 11.91 7.05
N ALA A 74 -6.00 11.73 6.74
CA ALA A 74 -4.95 11.56 7.74
C ALA A 74 -4.83 12.76 8.69
N ASP A 75 -5.08 13.97 8.19
CA ASP A 75 -5.04 15.22 8.96
C ASP A 75 -6.11 15.31 10.06
N GLN A 76 -7.16 14.49 9.97
CA GLN A 76 -8.18 14.40 11.02
C GLN A 76 -7.69 13.61 12.25
N CYS A 77 -6.57 12.89 12.13
CA CYS A 77 -6.00 12.09 13.22
C CYS A 77 -6.99 11.05 13.80
N VAL A 78 -7.87 10.49 12.96
CA VAL A 78 -8.84 9.46 13.34
C VAL A 78 -8.38 8.10 12.84
N LEU A 79 -8.32 7.11 13.73
CA LEU A 79 -8.03 5.71 13.37
C LEU A 79 -9.30 4.99 12.91
N ALA A 80 -9.84 5.42 11.77
CA ALA A 80 -10.99 4.81 11.12
C ALA A 80 -10.89 4.96 9.59
N HIS A 81 -11.73 4.23 8.87
CA HIS A 81 -11.89 4.47 7.44
C HIS A 81 -12.68 5.74 7.18
N SER A 82 -12.37 6.44 6.08
CA SER A 82 -13.21 7.54 5.59
C SER A 82 -14.58 6.99 5.14
N ARG A 83 -15.59 7.87 5.18
CA ARG A 83 -16.96 7.51 4.78
C ARG A 83 -16.98 7.19 3.29
N GLU A 84 -17.82 6.25 2.88
CA GLU A 84 -17.86 5.78 1.49
C GLU A 84 -18.14 6.89 0.47
N ASP A 85 -18.97 7.88 0.83
CA ASP A 85 -19.27 9.07 0.01
C ASP A 85 -18.06 10.00 -0.18
N GLN A 86 -17.02 9.87 0.64
CA GLN A 86 -15.76 10.63 0.53
C GLN A 86 -14.70 9.88 -0.28
N ARG A 87 -14.95 8.62 -0.67
CA ARG A 87 -14.01 7.76 -1.40
C ARG A 87 -14.72 6.92 -2.47
N ASP A 88 -15.66 7.53 -3.18
CA ASP A 88 -16.42 6.84 -4.24
C ASP A 88 -15.47 6.24 -5.29
N GLY A 89 -15.58 4.93 -5.51
CA GLY A 89 -14.68 4.17 -6.39
C GLY A 89 -13.23 4.02 -5.89
N ILE A 90 -12.88 4.47 -4.68
CA ILE A 90 -11.52 4.47 -4.13
C ILE A 90 -11.41 3.49 -2.94
N GLY A 91 -10.47 2.55 -3.05
CA GLY A 91 -10.08 1.67 -1.93
C GLY A 91 -9.21 2.41 -0.92
N GLU A 92 -9.27 2.02 0.35
CA GLU A 92 -8.54 2.70 1.42
C GLU A 92 -7.91 1.69 2.39
N ASN A 93 -6.62 1.89 2.68
CA ASN A 93 -5.94 1.24 3.78
C ASN A 93 -5.50 2.30 4.80
N VAL A 94 -5.67 2.00 6.08
CA VAL A 94 -5.31 2.90 7.18
C VAL A 94 -4.27 2.20 8.05
N TYR A 95 -3.20 2.91 8.39
CA TYR A 95 -2.16 2.43 9.30
C TYR A 95 -1.90 3.48 10.37
N TYR A 96 -1.64 3.03 11.58
CA TYR A 96 -1.26 3.87 12.71
C TYR A 96 -0.15 3.20 13.49
N TYR A 97 0.77 4.02 13.99
CA TYR A 97 1.79 3.61 14.93
C TYR A 97 1.92 4.68 16.01
N HIS A 98 2.14 4.26 17.24
CA HIS A 98 2.38 5.15 18.37
C HIS A 98 3.88 5.16 18.69
N THR A 99 4.49 6.34 18.78
CA THR A 99 5.91 6.50 19.16
C THR A 99 6.11 7.73 20.04
N SER A 100 7.09 7.67 20.94
CA SER A 100 7.57 8.83 21.70
C SER A 100 8.60 9.68 20.92
N SER A 101 9.07 9.20 19.75
CA SER A 101 10.08 9.87 18.93
C SER A 101 9.66 10.01 17.44
N PRO A 102 8.67 10.86 17.10
CA PRO A 102 8.05 10.90 15.76
C PRO A 102 9.03 11.17 14.61
N LYS A 103 9.95 12.13 14.80
CA LYS A 103 10.92 12.54 13.76
C LYS A 103 11.89 11.42 13.34
N ALA A 104 12.18 10.47 14.23
CA ALA A 104 13.03 9.33 13.91
C ALA A 104 12.33 8.30 13.01
N PHE A 105 11.01 8.36 12.93
CA PHE A 105 10.19 7.40 12.20
C PHE A 105 9.50 7.97 10.97
N GLU A 106 9.50 9.29 10.75
CA GLU A 106 8.78 9.93 9.65
C GLU A 106 9.09 9.30 8.27
N ASN A 107 10.37 9.09 7.97
CA ASN A 107 10.80 8.45 6.70
C ASN A 107 10.58 6.93 6.63
N SER A 108 10.33 6.28 7.77
CA SER A 108 10.18 4.83 7.89
C SER A 108 8.70 4.42 8.03
N ALA A 109 7.89 5.26 8.66
CA ALA A 109 6.48 5.05 8.95
C ALA A 109 5.67 4.71 7.69
N ILE A 110 5.96 5.40 6.60
CA ILE A 110 5.31 5.19 5.30
C ILE A 110 5.53 3.76 4.79
N LEU A 111 6.75 3.21 4.91
CA LEU A 111 7.01 1.83 4.49
C LEU A 111 6.50 0.81 5.51
N LEU A 112 6.53 1.15 6.81
CA LEU A 112 5.95 0.30 7.85
C LEU A 112 4.45 0.06 7.64
N GLY A 113 3.71 1.06 7.13
CA GLY A 113 2.30 0.88 6.77
C GLY A 113 2.12 -0.16 5.67
N ILE A 114 2.85 -0.04 4.55
CA ILE A 114 2.81 -1.00 3.43
C ILE A 114 3.18 -2.41 3.90
N GLU A 115 4.25 -2.53 4.69
CA GLU A 115 4.69 -3.81 5.24
C GLU A 115 3.67 -4.41 6.22
N SER A 116 3.01 -3.57 7.02
CA SER A 116 1.94 -3.97 7.92
C SER A 116 0.77 -4.56 7.16
N TRP A 117 0.27 -3.84 6.14
CA TRP A 117 -0.80 -4.30 5.25
C TRP A 117 -0.44 -5.59 4.55
N TRP A 118 0.77 -5.67 3.99
CA TRP A 118 1.24 -6.88 3.32
C TRP A 118 1.36 -8.08 4.27
N SER A 119 1.70 -7.86 5.54
CA SER A 119 1.90 -8.93 6.52
C SER A 119 0.63 -9.75 6.80
N GLU A 120 -0.56 -9.26 6.43
CA GLU A 120 -1.80 -10.04 6.49
C GLU A 120 -1.72 -11.33 5.66
N LEU A 121 -0.95 -11.35 4.56
CA LEU A 121 -0.73 -12.54 3.74
C LEU A 121 -0.18 -13.72 4.56
N THR A 122 0.86 -13.49 5.35
CA THR A 122 1.51 -14.55 6.12
C THR A 122 0.87 -14.76 7.50
N LYS A 123 0.18 -13.74 8.05
CA LYS A 123 -0.44 -13.83 9.37
C LYS A 123 -1.85 -14.42 9.33
N SER A 124 -2.60 -14.15 8.27
CA SER A 124 -4.05 -14.32 8.26
C SER A 124 -4.57 -15.06 7.03
N TYR A 125 -4.03 -14.80 5.84
CA TYR A 125 -4.53 -15.37 4.59
C TYR A 125 -4.28 -16.87 4.50
N ARG A 126 -5.33 -17.68 4.64
CA ARG A 126 -5.29 -19.14 4.46
C ARG A 126 -5.21 -19.53 2.99
N ASN A 127 -4.86 -20.78 2.74
CA ASN A 127 -4.74 -21.30 1.39
C ASN A 127 -6.03 -21.11 0.58
N ASN A 128 -5.91 -20.39 -0.52
CA ASN A 128 -6.98 -20.07 -1.45
C ASN A 128 -6.45 -20.24 -2.88
N PRO A 129 -6.36 -21.49 -3.39
CA PRO A 129 -5.72 -21.79 -4.66
C PRO A 129 -6.42 -21.16 -5.86
N LEU A 130 -7.72 -20.87 -5.74
CA LEU A 130 -8.50 -20.20 -6.79
C LEU A 130 -8.33 -18.67 -6.77
N ASN A 131 -7.70 -18.13 -5.72
CA ASN A 131 -7.44 -16.69 -5.57
C ASN A 131 -8.72 -15.82 -5.57
N VAL A 132 -9.89 -16.37 -5.21
CA VAL A 132 -11.18 -15.68 -5.22
C VAL A 132 -11.46 -15.01 -3.87
N TYR A 133 -11.91 -13.75 -3.87
CA TYR A 133 -12.25 -13.01 -2.65
C TYR A 133 -13.69 -13.31 -2.17
N THR A 134 -13.84 -14.42 -1.44
CA THR A 134 -15.14 -14.84 -0.88
C THR A 134 -15.41 -14.20 0.49
N PRO A 135 -16.65 -14.25 1.02
CA PRO A 135 -16.94 -13.82 2.39
C PRO A 135 -16.09 -14.53 3.46
N THR A 136 -15.73 -15.79 3.23
CA THR A 136 -14.82 -16.57 4.09
C THR A 136 -13.38 -16.06 4.03
N VAL A 137 -12.94 -15.51 2.90
CA VAL A 137 -11.65 -14.83 2.79
C VAL A 137 -11.72 -13.46 3.47
N ALA A 138 -12.79 -12.69 3.22
CA ALA A 138 -12.98 -11.37 3.82
C ALA A 138 -12.97 -11.40 5.36
N SER A 139 -13.58 -12.43 5.97
CA SER A 139 -13.61 -12.58 7.43
C SER A 139 -12.23 -12.86 8.07
N GLN A 140 -11.20 -13.16 7.28
CA GLN A 140 -9.84 -13.39 7.76
C GLN A 140 -9.07 -12.10 8.06
N ARG A 141 -9.67 -10.90 7.86
CA ARG A 141 -9.00 -9.61 8.02
C ARG A 141 -7.75 -9.50 7.14
N VAL A 142 -7.98 -9.68 5.84
CA VAL A 142 -6.95 -9.67 4.78
C VAL A 142 -7.24 -8.59 3.72
N SER A 143 -8.15 -7.65 4.02
CA SER A 143 -8.59 -6.63 3.08
C SER A 143 -7.45 -5.70 2.66
N GLN A 144 -6.52 -5.39 3.58
CA GLN A 144 -5.45 -4.44 3.30
C GLN A 144 -4.40 -5.08 2.38
N PHE A 145 -4.01 -6.32 2.65
CA PHE A 145 -3.19 -7.13 1.74
C PHE A 145 -3.86 -7.30 0.39
N THR A 146 -5.14 -7.70 0.35
CA THR A 146 -5.83 -7.95 -0.92
C THR A 146 -6.03 -6.69 -1.75
N GLN A 147 -6.13 -5.52 -1.13
CA GLN A 147 -6.10 -4.22 -1.82
C GLN A 147 -4.71 -3.91 -2.41
N VAL A 148 -3.62 -4.16 -1.67
CA VAL A 148 -2.23 -3.97 -2.17
C VAL A 148 -1.91 -4.95 -3.31
N GLY A 149 -2.28 -6.22 -3.13
CA GLY A 149 -2.11 -7.28 -4.12
C GLY A 149 -3.03 -7.16 -5.32
N LYS A 150 -4.19 -6.49 -5.17
CA LYS A 150 -5.32 -6.42 -6.12
C LYS A 150 -5.79 -7.81 -6.56
N PHE A 151 -6.74 -8.36 -5.82
CA PHE A 151 -7.45 -9.60 -6.16
C PHE A 151 -8.68 -9.30 -7.03
N PHE A 152 -9.03 -10.21 -7.93
CA PHE A 152 -10.28 -10.22 -8.70
C PHE A 152 -10.99 -11.56 -8.46
#